data_AF-A0A942PFN6-F1
#
_entry.id   AF-A0A942PFN6-F1
#
_cell.length_a   1.000
_cell.length_b   1.000
_cell.length_c   1.000
_cell.angle_alpha   90.00
_cell.angle_beta   90.00
_cell.angle_gamma   90.00
#
_symmetry.space_group_name_H-M   'P 1'
#
loop_
_entity.id
_entity.type
_entity.pdbx_description
1 polymer ?
#
loop_
_entity_poly.entity_id
_entity_poly.type
_entity_poly.pdbx_seq_one_letter_code
_entity_poly.pdbx_strand_id
1 'polypeptide(L)'
;MTKRDGTASDHLRKQAAAMPQDELVAGSSGQPESIHTQALLAQVLERANLQRALKQVRQNKGAPGIDGMTVDELPDYLRHHWLEIR
;
A
#
# COMPACT_ATOMS: atom_id res chain seq x y z
N MET A 1 52.14 24.54 -14.90
CA MET A 1 50.73 24.43 -15.36
C MET A 1 49.99 25.69 -14.97
N THR A 2 49.27 26.27 -15.92
CA THR A 2 49.07 27.73 -16.06
C THR A 2 47.80 28.26 -15.38
N LYS A 3 48.00 29.37 -14.67
CA LYS A 3 47.13 30.50 -14.28
C LYS A 3 45.63 30.41 -14.64
N ARG A 4 44.77 30.66 -13.64
CA ARG A 4 43.41 31.18 -13.84
C ARG A 4 43.41 32.62 -13.38
N ASP A 5 42.95 33.52 -14.25
CA ASP A 5 42.15 34.71 -13.96
C ASP A 5 41.74 35.34 -15.29
N GLY A 6 40.48 35.77 -15.41
CA GLY A 6 40.01 36.51 -16.58
C GLY A 6 38.49 36.45 -16.78
N THR A 7 37.81 37.42 -16.19
CA THR A 7 36.37 37.67 -16.18
C THR A 7 35.80 38.24 -17.48
N ALA A 8 34.50 37.99 -17.70
CA ALA A 8 33.47 38.82 -18.36
C ALA A 8 33.61 39.16 -19.86
N SER A 9 32.62 38.79 -20.68
CA SER A 9 31.45 39.66 -20.94
C SER A 9 30.44 39.00 -21.88
N ASP A 10 29.17 39.32 -21.64
CA ASP A 10 28.09 39.56 -22.59
C ASP A 10 27.96 38.70 -23.87
N HIS A 11 26.80 38.06 -24.03
CA HIS A 11 25.71 38.72 -24.77
C HIS A 11 24.43 37.87 -24.73
N LEU A 12 23.42 38.45 -24.08
CA LEU A 12 22.01 38.07 -24.15
C LEU A 12 21.50 38.13 -25.61
N ARG A 13 20.94 37.04 -26.16
CA ARG A 13 19.93 37.15 -27.24
C ARG A 13 18.94 35.97 -27.30
N LYS A 14 17.78 36.23 -26.69
CA LYS A 14 16.40 35.88 -27.12
C LYS A 14 16.04 34.43 -27.49
N GLN A 15 15.28 33.81 -26.57
CA GLN A 15 14.02 33.06 -26.71
C GLN A 15 13.52 32.65 -28.12
N ALA A 16 13.07 31.40 -28.28
CA ALA A 16 11.64 31.04 -28.44
C ALA A 16 11.40 29.53 -28.72
N ALA A 17 10.20 29.09 -28.31
CA ALA A 17 9.43 27.90 -28.72
C ALA A 17 9.44 26.66 -27.80
N ALA A 18 8.27 26.50 -27.17
CA ALA A 18 7.80 25.42 -26.32
C ALA A 18 7.71 24.06 -27.04
N MET A 19 7.98 22.97 -26.33
CA MET A 19 6.98 22.07 -25.69
C MET A 19 7.73 21.07 -24.78
N PRO A 20 7.45 20.96 -23.47
CA PRO A 20 7.98 19.85 -22.68
C PRO A 20 7.18 18.58 -23.00
N GLN A 21 7.89 17.53 -23.43
CA GLN A 21 7.35 16.19 -23.65
C GLN A 21 7.08 15.48 -22.31
N ASP A 22 6.23 16.07 -21.48
CA ASP A 22 5.73 15.44 -20.25
C ASP A 22 4.40 14.74 -20.56
N GLU A 23 4.36 13.96 -21.66
CA GLU A 23 3.23 13.08 -21.93
C GLU A 23 3.25 11.96 -20.90
N LEU A 24 2.48 12.17 -19.83
CA LEU A 24 1.97 11.11 -18.98
C LEU A 24 1.22 10.13 -19.90
N VAL A 25 1.88 9.04 -20.26
CA VAL A 25 1.20 7.85 -20.77
C VAL A 25 0.25 7.42 -19.66
N ALA A 26 -1.02 7.83 -19.80
CA ALA A 26 -2.09 7.31 -18.97
C ALA A 26 -2.03 5.79 -19.09
N GLY A 27 -1.67 5.12 -18.00
CA GLY A 27 -1.74 3.67 -17.91
C GLY A 27 -3.12 3.27 -18.41
N SER A 28 -3.16 2.42 -19.44
CA SER A 28 -4.40 1.94 -20.02
C SER A 28 -5.31 1.52 -18.88
N SER A 29 -6.39 2.25 -18.67
CA SER A 29 -7.41 1.93 -17.69
C SER A 29 -8.18 0.72 -18.23
N GLY A 30 -7.53 -0.44 -18.20
CA GLY A 30 -8.24 -1.70 -18.13
C GLY A 30 -9.24 -1.52 -16.99
N GLN A 31 -10.52 -1.56 -17.34
CA GLN A 31 -11.59 -1.52 -16.35
C GLN A 31 -11.20 -2.54 -15.29
N PRO A 32 -11.04 -2.17 -14.00
CA PRO A 32 -10.81 -3.16 -12.98
C PRO A 32 -12.00 -4.10 -13.10
N GLU A 33 -11.75 -5.36 -13.47
CA GLU A 33 -12.82 -6.35 -13.51
C GLU A 33 -13.52 -6.24 -12.15
N SER A 34 -14.81 -5.90 -12.18
CA SER A 34 -15.59 -5.67 -10.98
C SER A 34 -15.60 -6.98 -10.20
N ILE A 35 -14.69 -7.11 -9.23
CA ILE A 35 -14.61 -8.32 -8.44
C ILE A 35 -15.91 -8.36 -7.65
N HIS A 36 -16.75 -9.34 -7.99
CA HIS A 36 -18.04 -9.50 -7.35
C HIS A 36 -17.86 -9.56 -5.83
N THR A 37 -18.52 -8.66 -5.10
CA THR A 37 -18.31 -8.48 -3.65
C THR A 37 -18.49 -9.78 -2.86
N GLN A 38 -19.36 -10.67 -3.32
CA GLN A 38 -19.55 -11.99 -2.69
C GLN A 38 -18.33 -12.91 -2.89
N ALA A 39 -17.66 -12.84 -4.03
CA ALA A 39 -16.43 -13.59 -4.28
C ALA A 39 -15.28 -13.08 -3.40
N LEU A 40 -15.18 -11.76 -3.20
CA LEU A 40 -14.22 -11.17 -2.26
C LEU A 40 -14.49 -11.60 -0.82
N LEU A 41 -15.75 -11.54 -0.38
CA LEU A 41 -16.12 -11.97 0.97
C LEU A 41 -15.79 -13.46 1.18
N ALA A 42 -16.06 -14.30 0.19
CA ALA A 42 -15.70 -15.72 0.24
C ALA A 42 -14.18 -15.92 0.36
N GLN A 43 -13.36 -15.11 -0.32
CA GLN A 43 -11.90 -15.15 -0.17
C GLN A 43 -11.43 -14.67 1.22
N VAL A 44 -12.06 -13.62 1.76
CA VAL A 44 -11.75 -13.13 3.12
C VAL A 44 -12.06 -14.19 4.18
N LEU A 45 -13.18 -14.90 4.03
CA LEU A 45 -13.61 -15.96 4.94
C LEU A 45 -12.95 -17.31 4.67
N GLU A 46 -12.05 -17.40 3.69
CA GLU A 46 -11.33 -18.63 3.38
C GLU A 46 -10.50 -19.08 4.60
N ARG A 47 -10.59 -20.36 4.97
CA ARG A 47 -9.88 -20.93 6.12
C ARG A 47 -8.37 -20.62 6.10
N ALA A 48 -7.73 -20.72 4.93
CA ALA A 48 -6.31 -20.42 4.80
C ALA A 48 -6.01 -18.93 5.06
N ASN A 49 -6.85 -18.02 4.56
CA ASN A 49 -6.74 -16.60 4.85
C ASN A 49 -6.91 -16.30 6.36
N LEU A 50 -7.93 -16.87 7.00
CA LEU A 50 -8.18 -16.66 8.43
C LEU A 50 -7.03 -17.18 9.31
N GLN A 51 -6.43 -18.33 8.97
CA GLN A 51 -5.25 -18.83 9.67
C GLN A 51 -4.03 -17.92 9.51
N ARG A 52 -3.81 -17.37 8.30
CA ARG A 52 -2.75 -16.39 8.06
C ARG A 52 -2.99 -15.10 8.85
N ALA A 53 -4.23 -14.61 8.87
CA ALA A 53 -4.63 -13.44 9.64
C ALA A 53 -4.36 -13.64 11.14
N LEU A 54 -4.80 -14.78 11.71
CA LEU A 54 -4.54 -15.09 13.12
C LEU A 54 -3.03 -15.12 13.45
N LYS A 55 -2.22 -15.72 12.58
CA LYS A 55 -0.76 -15.72 12.74
C LYS A 55 -0.20 -14.31 12.74
N GLN A 56 -0.62 -13.46 11.80
CA GLN A 56 -0.14 -12.09 11.70
C GLN A 56 -0.55 -11.26 12.93
N VAL A 57 -1.79 -11.38 13.40
CA VAL A 57 -2.27 -10.68 14.61
C VAL A 57 -1.39 -11.02 15.81
N ARG A 58 -1.08 -12.31 16.01
CA ARG A 58 -0.17 -12.76 17.09
C ARG A 58 1.25 -12.22 16.92
N GLN A 59 1.74 -12.09 15.69
CA GLN A 59 3.06 -11.52 15.42
C GLN A 59 3.13 -10.01 15.67
N ASN A 60 2.03 -9.28 15.46
CA ASN A 60 1.97 -7.84 15.67
C ASN A 60 2.07 -7.45 17.16
N LYS A 61 1.67 -8.34 18.09
CA LYS A 61 1.79 -8.13 19.55
C LYS A 61 1.22 -6.79 20.03
N GLY A 62 0.10 -6.38 19.45
CA GLY A 62 -0.58 -5.14 19.82
C GLY A 62 -1.11 -5.17 21.25
N ALA A 63 -1.31 -3.99 21.82
CA ALA A 63 -2.01 -3.86 23.10
C ALA A 63 -3.47 -4.33 22.97
N PRO A 64 -4.08 -4.86 24.04
CA PRO A 64 -5.49 -5.23 24.07
C PRO A 64 -6.43 -4.07 23.69
N GLY A 65 -7.60 -4.43 23.15
CA GLY A 65 -8.68 -3.49 22.86
C GLY A 65 -9.50 -3.11 24.10
N ILE A 66 -10.69 -2.55 23.87
CA ILE A 66 -11.66 -2.21 24.94
C ILE A 66 -12.19 -3.44 25.69
N ASP A 67 -12.15 -4.60 25.05
CA ASP A 67 -12.50 -5.90 25.64
C ASP A 67 -11.41 -6.44 26.60
N GLY A 68 -10.23 -5.81 26.63
CA GLY A 68 -9.10 -6.26 27.44
C GLY A 68 -8.44 -7.55 26.95
N MET A 69 -8.81 -8.04 25.76
CA MET A 69 -8.34 -9.32 25.23
C MET A 69 -6.95 -9.20 24.61
N THR A 70 -6.02 -10.06 25.05
CA THR A 70 -4.67 -10.13 24.48
C THR A 70 -4.63 -10.98 23.20
N VAL A 71 -3.60 -10.77 22.38
CA VAL A 71 -3.38 -11.58 21.17
C VAL A 71 -3.13 -13.06 21.46
N ASP A 72 -2.70 -13.41 22.67
CA ASP A 72 -2.43 -14.79 23.09
C ASP A 72 -3.70 -15.52 23.53
N GLU A 73 -4.73 -14.81 24.00
CA GLU A 73 -6.04 -15.37 24.35
C GLU A 73 -6.92 -15.60 23.12
N LEU A 74 -6.63 -14.92 22.00
CA LEU A 74 -7.43 -14.94 20.77
C LEU A 74 -7.68 -16.35 20.20
N PRO A 75 -6.69 -17.26 20.10
CA PRO A 75 -6.93 -18.61 19.58
C PRO A 75 -7.94 -19.40 20.40
N ASP A 76 -7.95 -19.20 21.72
CA ASP A 76 -8.81 -19.96 22.63
C ASP A 76 -10.24 -19.46 22.54
N TYR A 77 -10.43 -18.16 22.53
CA TYR A 77 -11.74 -17.55 22.31
C TYR A 77 -12.35 -17.99 20.97
N LEU A 78 -11.58 -17.93 19.88
CA LEU A 78 -12.07 -18.35 18.56
C LEU A 78 -12.49 -19.83 18.57
N ARG A 79 -11.80 -20.71 19.31
CA ARG A 79 -12.21 -22.12 19.43
C ARG A 79 -13.53 -22.29 20.16
N HIS A 80 -13.78 -21.52 21.23
CA HIS A 80 -15.00 -21.62 22.02
C HIS A 80 -16.21 -20.99 21.32
N HIS A 81 -16.01 -19.88 20.60
CA HIS A 81 -17.09 -19.07 20.02
C HIS A 81 -17.25 -19.24 18.50
N TRP A 82 -16.53 -20.19 17.88
CA TRP A 82 -16.51 -20.32 16.41
C TRP A 82 -17.90 -20.46 15.77
N LEU A 83 -18.81 -21.18 16.43
CA LEU A 83 -20.17 -21.41 15.90
C LEU A 83 -21.05 -20.16 15.92
N GLU A 84 -20.77 -19.20 16.80
CA GLU A 84 -21.47 -17.91 16.89
C GLU A 84 -20.89 -16.88 15.92
N ILE A 85 -19.62 -17.03 15.56
CA ILE A 85 -18.86 -16.08 14.73
C ILE A 85 -19.00 -16.39 13.23
N ARG A 86 -19.13 -17.67 12.84
CA ARG A 86 -19.07 -18.11 11.44
C ARG A 86 -20.39 -17.96 10.67
#